data_AF-A0A2A5Y0X8-F1
#
_entry.id   AF-A0A2A5Y0X8-F1
#
_cell.length_a   1.000
_cell.length_b   1.000
_cell.length_c   1.000
_cell.angle_alpha   90.00
_cell.angle_beta   90.00
_cell.angle_gamma   90.00
#
_symmetry.space_group_name_H-M   'P 1'
#
loop_
_entity.id
_entity.type
_entity.pdbx_description
1 polymer ?
#
loop_
_entity_poly.entity_id
_entity_poly.type
_entity_poly.pdbx_seq_one_letter_code
_entity_poly.pdbx_strand_id
1 'polypeptide(L)'
;LFRISFSGELAYEIAVPSRYGDAMIRALMEAGEPFDITPYGTEALGVMRIEKGHVTGNELNGTITARNLGMARMVSSKKDSIGAVLAGREALVAEDGLCLVGLRALDDGQVIAGSHLFDADGPVDAAHDRGYVTSAAYSPHISASIGLGFLVRGAERHGQIIRSMNPLEGRSARVEICSPHFIDPEGERLRD
;
A
#
# COMPACT_ATOMS: atom_id res chain seq x y z
N LEU A 1 -17.63 -19.69 4.32
CA LEU A 1 -17.43 -18.51 5.16
C LEU A 1 -15.95 -18.47 5.53
N PHE A 2 -15.26 -17.41 5.16
CA PHE A 2 -13.84 -17.23 5.45
C PHE A 2 -13.65 -15.94 6.24
N ARG A 3 -12.83 -15.96 7.29
CA ARG A 3 -12.46 -14.76 8.03
C ARG A 3 -11.18 -14.18 7.42
N ILE A 4 -11.36 -13.40 6.36
CA ILE A 4 -10.29 -12.81 5.55
C ILE A 4 -10.66 -11.35 5.31
N SER A 5 -9.68 -10.45 5.39
CA SER A 5 -9.87 -9.01 5.24
C SER A 5 -8.78 -8.42 4.37
N PHE A 6 -9.18 -7.50 3.49
CA PHE A 6 -8.27 -6.66 2.72
C PHE A 6 -8.33 -5.18 3.12
N SER A 7 -9.25 -4.83 4.04
CA SER A 7 -9.40 -3.49 4.63
C SER A 7 -8.70 -3.35 5.99
N GLY A 8 -8.32 -4.46 6.62
CA GLY A 8 -7.77 -4.45 7.99
C GLY A 8 -8.82 -4.37 9.09
N GLU A 9 -10.10 -4.33 8.73
CA GLU A 9 -11.23 -4.41 9.65
C GLU A 9 -11.72 -5.86 9.77
N LEU A 10 -12.51 -6.16 10.81
CA LEU A 10 -13.23 -7.43 10.92
C LEU A 10 -14.07 -7.68 9.67
N ALA A 11 -13.78 -8.77 8.96
CA ALA A 11 -14.43 -9.08 7.70
C ALA A 11 -14.66 -10.58 7.52
N TYR A 12 -15.70 -10.88 6.76
CA TYR A 12 -16.09 -12.22 6.37
C TYR A 12 -16.36 -12.29 4.86
N GLU A 13 -15.72 -13.23 4.18
CA GLU A 13 -16.03 -13.56 2.79
C GLU A 13 -17.01 -14.74 2.73
N ILE A 14 -18.13 -14.53 2.03
CA ILE A 14 -19.18 -15.53 1.85
C ILE A 14 -19.16 -16.00 0.39
N ALA A 15 -18.68 -17.23 0.18
CA ALA A 15 -18.69 -17.87 -1.12
C ALA A 15 -19.93 -18.77 -1.27
N VAL A 16 -20.73 -18.50 -2.29
CA VAL A 16 -21.89 -19.31 -2.71
C VAL A 16 -21.78 -19.66 -4.20
N PRO A 17 -22.42 -20.74 -4.69
CA PRO A 17 -22.57 -20.95 -6.13
C PRO A 17 -23.13 -19.70 -6.81
N SER A 18 -22.59 -19.30 -7.96
CA SER A 18 -22.87 -17.99 -8.59
C SER A 18 -24.36 -17.70 -8.79
N ARG A 19 -25.19 -18.73 -9.02
CA ARG A 19 -26.65 -18.63 -9.13
C ARG A 19 -27.36 -18.06 -7.89
N TYR A 20 -26.70 -18.05 -6.74
CA TYR A 20 -27.23 -17.53 -5.48
C TYR A 20 -26.67 -16.16 -5.11
N GLY A 21 -25.82 -15.55 -5.94
CA GLY A 21 -25.15 -14.28 -5.61
C GLY A 21 -26.11 -13.12 -5.34
N ASP A 22 -27.13 -12.93 -6.20
CA ASP A 22 -28.14 -11.88 -6.02
C ASP A 22 -28.95 -12.08 -4.73
N ALA A 23 -29.46 -13.30 -4.51
CA ALA A 23 -30.23 -13.63 -3.31
C ALA A 23 -29.41 -13.44 -2.02
N MET A 24 -28.14 -13.82 -2.03
CA MET A 24 -27.23 -13.62 -0.91
C MET A 24 -27.01 -12.14 -0.59
N ILE A 25 -26.72 -11.31 -1.60
CA ILE A 25 -26.49 -9.88 -1.39
C ILE A 25 -27.75 -9.19 -0.85
N ARG A 26 -28.93 -9.49 -1.39
CA ARG A 26 -30.19 -8.94 -0.86
C ARG A 26 -30.42 -9.30 0.60
N ALA A 27 -30.20 -10.57 0.96
CA ALA A 27 -30.35 -11.03 2.34
C ALA A 27 -29.34 -10.35 3.29
N LEU A 28 -28.11 -10.11 2.84
CA LEU A 28 -27.11 -9.38 3.63
C LEU A 28 -27.48 -7.91 3.84
N MET A 29 -27.98 -7.24 2.79
CA MET A 29 -28.42 -5.85 2.90
C MET A 29 -29.61 -5.69 3.86
N GLU A 30 -30.58 -6.62 3.82
CA GLU A 30 -31.71 -6.64 4.76
C GLU A 30 -31.23 -6.89 6.20
N ALA A 31 -30.41 -7.93 6.42
CA ALA A 31 -29.89 -8.24 7.74
C ALA A 31 -28.97 -7.14 8.32
N GLY A 32 -28.33 -6.36 7.45
CA GLY A 32 -27.40 -5.30 7.81
C GLY A 32 -28.05 -3.93 8.04
N GLU A 33 -29.35 -3.75 7.71
CA GLU A 33 -30.05 -2.46 7.85
C GLU A 33 -29.92 -1.85 9.26
N PRO A 34 -30.06 -2.60 10.38
CA PRO A 34 -29.88 -2.05 11.72
C PRO A 34 -28.46 -1.52 12.02
N PHE A 35 -27.49 -1.86 11.18
CA PHE A 35 -26.08 -1.50 11.32
C PHE A 35 -25.62 -0.48 10.27
N ASP A 36 -26.54 0.13 9.52
CA ASP A 36 -26.24 1.06 8.44
C ASP A 36 -25.31 0.45 7.38
N ILE A 37 -25.59 -0.82 7.02
CA ILE A 37 -24.77 -1.55 6.04
C ILE A 37 -24.65 -0.76 4.74
N THR A 38 -23.40 -0.46 4.37
CA THR A 38 -23.10 0.38 3.21
C THR A 38 -22.43 -0.47 2.14
N PRO A 39 -23.03 -0.61 0.94
CA PRO A 39 -22.36 -1.26 -0.18
C PRO A 39 -21.23 -0.37 -0.68
N TYR A 40 -20.05 -0.95 -0.90
CA TYR A 40 -18.90 -0.22 -1.43
C TYR A 40 -18.22 -0.98 -2.56
N GLY A 41 -17.52 -0.24 -3.42
CA GLY A 41 -16.85 -0.77 -4.60
C GLY A 41 -15.32 -0.78 -4.48
N THR A 42 -14.67 -0.91 -5.64
CA THR A 42 -13.20 -1.00 -5.73
C THR A 42 -12.47 0.23 -5.22
N GLU A 43 -13.04 1.44 -5.38
CA GLU A 43 -12.39 2.68 -4.94
C GLU A 43 -12.29 2.77 -3.42
N ALA A 44 -13.39 2.51 -2.70
CA ALA A 44 -13.38 2.48 -1.24
C ALA A 44 -12.46 1.37 -0.71
N LEU A 45 -12.46 0.18 -1.35
CA LEU A 45 -11.51 -0.87 -1.03
C LEU A 45 -10.06 -0.42 -1.29
N GLY A 46 -9.84 0.34 -2.37
CA GLY A 46 -8.57 0.94 -2.73
C GLY A 46 -8.04 1.90 -1.67
N VAL A 47 -8.91 2.70 -1.06
CA VAL A 47 -8.55 3.55 0.10
C VAL A 47 -8.14 2.67 1.29
N MET A 48 -9.02 1.76 1.74
CA MET A 48 -8.78 0.96 2.94
C MET A 48 -7.53 0.07 2.83
N ARG A 49 -7.27 -0.51 1.65
CA ARG A 49 -6.06 -1.32 1.44
C ARG A 49 -4.79 -0.47 1.47
N ILE A 50 -4.83 0.77 0.98
CA ILE A 50 -3.69 1.70 1.05
C ILE A 50 -3.45 2.08 2.51
N GLU A 51 -4.51 2.38 3.27
CA GLU A 51 -4.42 2.68 4.70
C GLU A 51 -3.75 1.54 5.50
N LYS A 52 -3.97 0.28 5.09
CA LYS A 52 -3.31 -0.90 5.68
C LYS A 52 -1.95 -1.25 5.08
N GLY A 53 -1.49 -0.57 4.05
CA GLY A 53 -0.25 -0.93 3.37
C GLY A 53 -0.33 -2.23 2.56
N HIS A 54 -1.54 -2.70 2.25
CA HIS A 54 -1.72 -3.88 1.44
C HIS A 54 -1.36 -3.62 -0.02
N VAL A 55 -0.57 -4.54 -0.55
CA VAL A 55 0.03 -4.45 -1.88
C VAL A 55 -0.86 -5.13 -2.92
N THR A 56 -0.98 -4.53 -4.10
CA THR A 56 -1.73 -5.10 -5.23
C THR A 56 -0.85 -5.11 -6.49
N GLY A 57 -1.44 -5.24 -7.68
CA GLY A 57 -0.71 -5.20 -8.95
C GLY A 57 0.14 -3.93 -9.14
N ASN A 58 -0.22 -2.81 -8.49
CA ASN A 58 0.56 -1.57 -8.54
C ASN A 58 1.95 -1.73 -7.90
N GLU A 59 2.03 -2.45 -6.79
CA GLU A 59 3.29 -2.71 -6.08
C GLU A 59 3.96 -4.02 -6.58
N LEU A 60 3.17 -4.99 -7.04
CA LEU A 60 3.61 -6.29 -7.54
C LEU A 60 3.84 -6.25 -9.06
N ASN A 61 4.73 -5.36 -9.50
CA ASN A 61 4.92 -5.01 -10.91
C ASN A 61 6.00 -5.85 -11.66
N GLY A 62 6.47 -6.94 -11.05
CA GLY A 62 7.48 -7.83 -11.65
C GLY A 62 8.94 -7.41 -11.47
N THR A 63 9.21 -6.23 -10.90
CA THR A 63 10.58 -5.77 -10.58
C THR A 63 10.87 -5.73 -9.07
N ILE A 64 9.88 -6.08 -8.26
CA ILE A 64 9.89 -5.97 -6.80
C ILE A 64 9.96 -7.37 -6.17
N THR A 65 10.80 -7.51 -5.14
CA THR A 65 10.97 -8.75 -4.37
C THR A 65 10.21 -8.69 -3.04
N ALA A 66 10.03 -9.84 -2.38
CA ALA A 66 9.52 -9.90 -1.02
C ALA A 66 10.36 -9.06 -0.03
N ARG A 67 11.66 -8.89 -0.27
CA ARG A 67 12.51 -8.01 0.55
C ARG A 67 12.14 -6.55 0.38
N ASN A 68 11.95 -6.09 -0.86
CA ASN A 68 11.53 -4.72 -1.14
C ASN A 68 10.17 -4.40 -0.49
N LEU A 69 9.27 -5.38 -0.41
CA LEU A 69 7.96 -5.26 0.24
C LEU A 69 8.01 -5.29 1.79
N GLY A 70 9.18 -5.49 2.40
CA GLY A 70 9.28 -5.72 3.85
C GLY A 70 8.80 -7.12 4.29
N MET A 71 8.55 -8.03 3.35
CA MET A 71 8.02 -9.38 3.56
C MET A 71 9.11 -10.46 3.50
N ALA A 72 10.39 -10.12 3.66
CA ALA A 72 11.50 -11.07 3.58
C ALA A 72 11.32 -12.29 4.51
N ARG A 73 10.69 -12.10 5.67
CA ARG A 73 10.40 -13.18 6.65
C ARG A 73 9.37 -14.19 6.14
N MET A 74 8.58 -13.87 5.11
CA MET A 74 7.63 -14.79 4.49
C MET A 74 8.31 -15.77 3.51
N VAL A 75 9.56 -15.49 3.10
CA VAL A 75 10.35 -16.39 2.25
C VAL A 75 11.13 -17.36 3.14
N SER A 76 10.84 -18.65 3.02
CA SER A 76 11.51 -19.66 3.85
C SER A 76 12.97 -19.83 3.43
N SER A 77 13.90 -19.75 4.39
CA SER A 77 15.28 -20.18 4.20
C SER A 77 15.51 -21.68 4.46
N LYS A 78 14.47 -22.39 4.93
CA LYS A 78 14.54 -23.80 5.34
C LYS A 78 14.00 -24.77 4.28
N LYS A 79 13.23 -24.25 3.33
CA LYS A 79 12.55 -25.04 2.28
C LYS A 79 12.82 -24.37 0.94
N ASP A 80 12.97 -25.19 -0.09
CA ASP A 80 13.09 -24.68 -1.45
C ASP A 80 11.75 -24.17 -1.99
N SER A 81 11.81 -23.17 -2.86
CA SER A 81 10.67 -22.63 -3.60
C SER A 81 11.14 -21.94 -4.87
N ILE A 82 10.26 -21.85 -5.87
CA ILE A 82 10.55 -21.13 -7.11
C ILE A 82 10.97 -19.68 -6.78
N GLY A 83 12.15 -19.29 -7.26
CA GLY A 83 12.72 -17.95 -7.04
C GLY A 83 13.61 -17.81 -5.80
N ALA A 84 13.64 -18.78 -4.87
CA ALA A 84 14.42 -18.68 -3.63
C ALA A 84 15.93 -18.43 -3.88
N VAL A 85 16.51 -19.16 -4.83
CA VAL A 85 17.93 -18.98 -5.22
C VAL A 85 18.17 -17.59 -5.83
N LEU A 86 17.24 -17.11 -6.66
CA LEU A 86 17.40 -15.81 -7.33
C LEU A 86 17.26 -14.65 -6.35
N ALA A 87 16.42 -14.77 -5.33
CA ALA A 87 16.22 -13.75 -4.31
C ALA A 87 17.51 -13.43 -3.51
N GLY A 88 18.50 -14.32 -3.53
CA GLY A 88 19.81 -14.13 -2.90
C GLY A 88 20.86 -13.43 -3.77
N ARG A 89 20.52 -13.00 -4.99
CA ARG A 89 21.47 -12.25 -5.86
C ARG A 89 21.83 -10.93 -5.21
N GLU A 90 23.10 -10.54 -5.34
CA GLU A 90 23.70 -9.34 -4.72
C GLU A 90 22.82 -8.08 -4.84
N ALA A 91 22.40 -7.74 -6.06
CA ALA A 91 21.56 -6.57 -6.32
C ALA A 91 20.17 -6.62 -5.64
N LEU A 92 19.65 -7.81 -5.33
CA LEU A 92 18.34 -7.99 -4.68
C LEU A 92 18.42 -7.99 -3.14
N VAL A 93 19.64 -8.07 -2.58
CA VAL A 93 19.90 -8.04 -1.14
C VAL A 93 20.70 -6.82 -0.69
N ALA A 94 21.05 -5.94 -1.63
CA ALA A 94 21.78 -4.70 -1.37
C ALA A 94 21.07 -3.83 -0.33
N GLU A 95 21.84 -3.18 0.53
CA GLU A 95 21.33 -2.33 1.63
C GLU A 95 20.73 -1.02 1.11
N ASP A 96 21.18 -0.55 -0.05
CA ASP A 96 20.69 0.64 -0.74
C ASP A 96 19.51 0.35 -1.69
N GLY A 97 18.86 -0.80 -1.54
CA GLY A 97 17.71 -1.18 -2.34
C GLY A 97 16.45 -0.34 -2.08
N LEU A 98 15.48 -0.48 -2.98
CA LEU A 98 14.12 0.06 -2.82
C LEU A 98 13.37 -0.65 -1.69
N CYS A 99 12.68 0.12 -0.85
CA CYS A 99 11.80 -0.39 0.20
C CYS A 99 10.41 0.22 0.06
N LEU A 100 9.37 -0.59 0.28
CA LEU A 100 7.99 -0.12 0.38
C LEU A 100 7.87 0.81 1.59
N VAL A 101 7.33 2.00 1.36
CA VAL A 101 7.08 3.02 2.38
C VAL A 101 5.67 3.59 2.24
N GLY A 102 5.16 4.17 3.33
CA GLY A 102 4.02 5.06 3.30
C GLY A 102 4.47 6.49 3.03
N LEU A 103 3.65 7.24 2.30
CA LEU A 103 3.85 8.65 2.00
C LEU A 103 2.60 9.40 2.44
N ARG A 104 2.76 10.40 3.32
CA ARG A 104 1.67 11.26 3.75
C ARG A 104 1.93 12.67 3.25
N ALA A 105 0.99 13.24 2.49
CA ALA A 105 1.11 14.63 2.04
C ALA A 105 1.06 15.62 3.22
N LEU A 106 1.80 16.70 3.08
CA LEU A 106 1.77 17.86 3.96
C LEU A 106 1.03 19.02 3.28
N ASP A 107 0.59 20.01 4.07
CA ASP A 107 0.02 21.28 3.59
C ASP A 107 -1.15 21.14 2.60
N ASP A 108 -2.07 20.20 2.85
CA ASP A 108 -3.18 19.86 1.94
C ASP A 108 -2.73 19.43 0.52
N GLY A 109 -1.48 19.02 0.38
CA GLY A 109 -0.93 18.47 -0.85
C GLY A 109 -1.57 17.15 -1.27
N GLN A 110 -1.34 16.78 -2.52
CA GLN A 110 -1.86 15.54 -3.09
C GLN A 110 -0.73 14.60 -3.47
N VAL A 111 -0.76 13.37 -2.95
CA VAL A 111 0.08 12.27 -3.44
C VAL A 111 -0.53 11.78 -4.76
N ILE A 112 0.30 11.63 -5.79
CA ILE A 112 -0.14 11.19 -7.12
C ILE A 112 0.63 9.94 -7.50
N ALA A 113 -0.08 8.86 -7.81
CA ALA A 113 0.52 7.63 -8.30
C ALA A 113 1.31 7.88 -9.59
N GLY A 114 2.47 7.26 -9.74
CA GLY A 114 3.42 7.51 -10.83
C GLY A 114 4.35 8.70 -10.59
N SER A 115 4.19 9.47 -9.51
CA SER A 115 5.16 10.51 -9.15
C SER A 115 6.50 9.90 -8.75
N HIS A 116 7.58 10.63 -9.03
CA HIS A 116 8.93 10.29 -8.60
C HIS A 116 9.31 11.01 -7.31
N LEU A 117 10.20 10.38 -6.53
CA LEU A 117 10.55 10.81 -5.17
C LEU A 117 11.96 11.40 -5.16
N PHE A 118 12.08 12.62 -4.65
CA PHE A 118 13.34 13.37 -4.58
C PHE A 118 13.59 13.83 -3.16
N ASP A 119 14.87 13.96 -2.79
CA ASP A 119 15.24 14.57 -1.51
C ASP A 119 14.63 15.98 -1.37
N ALA A 120 14.45 16.44 -0.12
CA ALA A 120 13.79 17.72 0.19
C ALA A 120 14.39 18.89 -0.61
N ASP A 121 15.71 18.85 -0.79
CA ASP A 121 16.50 19.82 -1.52
C ASP A 121 17.27 19.15 -2.66
N GLY A 122 17.78 19.97 -3.59
CA GLY A 122 18.64 19.52 -4.69
C GLY A 122 17.92 19.31 -6.03
N PRO A 123 18.62 18.75 -7.02
CA PRO A 123 18.14 18.62 -8.40
C PRO A 123 16.93 17.69 -8.53
N VAL A 124 16.12 17.92 -9.57
CA VAL A 124 15.00 17.06 -9.98
C VAL A 124 15.34 16.52 -11.37
N ASP A 125 16.08 15.42 -11.41
CA ASP A 125 16.53 14.74 -12.63
C ASP A 125 16.68 13.22 -12.40
N ALA A 126 16.88 12.46 -13.47
CA ALA A 126 16.96 11.00 -13.38
C ALA A 126 18.12 10.47 -12.49
N ALA A 127 19.19 11.24 -12.29
CA ALA A 127 20.31 10.81 -11.46
C ALA A 127 20.05 10.97 -9.95
N HIS A 128 19.10 11.84 -9.59
CA HIS A 128 18.72 12.12 -8.20
C HIS A 128 17.36 11.52 -7.81
N ASP A 129 16.70 10.82 -8.72
CA ASP A 129 15.49 10.07 -8.44
C ASP A 129 15.76 8.96 -7.42
N ARG A 130 14.97 8.95 -6.34
CA ARG A 130 15.12 8.02 -5.21
C ARG A 130 14.06 6.94 -5.21
N GLY A 131 13.09 6.98 -6.11
CA GLY A 131 11.98 6.05 -6.10
C GLY A 131 10.69 6.65 -6.64
N TYR A 132 9.58 5.97 -6.40
CA TYR A 132 8.32 6.30 -7.07
C TYR A 132 7.10 5.91 -6.23
N VAL A 133 6.01 6.63 -6.46
CA VAL A 133 4.69 6.38 -5.88
C VAL A 133 3.96 5.34 -6.74
N THR A 134 3.46 4.28 -6.13
CA THR A 134 2.72 3.21 -6.82
C THR A 134 1.21 3.38 -6.68
N SER A 135 0.76 3.84 -5.52
CA SER A 135 -0.66 3.97 -5.19
C SER A 135 -0.89 5.23 -4.38
N ALA A 136 -2.03 5.89 -4.59
CA ALA A 136 -2.39 7.09 -3.87
C ALA A 136 -3.91 7.15 -3.65
N ALA A 137 -4.32 7.74 -2.54
CA ALA A 137 -5.72 7.99 -2.21
C ALA A 137 -5.83 9.16 -1.21
N TYR A 138 -7.03 9.71 -1.08
CA TYR A 138 -7.37 10.49 0.09
C TYR A 138 -7.92 9.55 1.16
N SER A 139 -7.34 9.57 2.36
CA SER A 139 -7.83 8.79 3.49
C SER A 139 -8.77 9.66 4.33
N PRO A 140 -10.06 9.31 4.45
CA PRO A 140 -10.97 10.01 5.35
C PRO A 140 -10.65 9.73 6.83
N HIS A 141 -10.01 8.61 7.16
CA HIS A 141 -9.62 8.26 8.52
C HIS A 141 -8.42 9.09 9.04
N ILE A 142 -7.51 9.46 8.13
CA ILE A 142 -6.30 10.24 8.44
C ILE A 142 -6.51 11.72 8.09
N SER A 143 -7.53 12.03 7.28
CA SER A 143 -7.83 13.35 6.74
C SER A 143 -6.69 13.94 5.91
N ALA A 144 -5.99 13.09 5.15
CA ALA A 144 -4.87 13.51 4.31
C ALA A 144 -4.76 12.66 3.04
N SER A 145 -4.11 13.19 2.01
CA SER A 145 -3.66 12.36 0.89
C SER A 145 -2.50 11.48 1.33
N ILE A 146 -2.66 10.17 1.10
CA ILE A 146 -1.67 9.15 1.42
C ILE A 146 -1.31 8.36 0.17
N GLY A 147 -0.18 7.67 0.21
CA GLY A 147 0.19 6.74 -0.84
C GLY A 147 1.21 5.71 -0.42
N LEU A 148 1.32 4.66 -1.21
CA LEU A 148 2.39 3.69 -1.14
C LEU A 148 3.40 3.99 -2.24
N GLY A 149 4.66 3.69 -1.97
CA GLY A 149 5.72 3.83 -2.95
C GLY A 149 6.96 3.07 -2.54
N PHE A 150 7.91 3.01 -3.46
CA PHE A 150 9.22 2.44 -3.23
C PHE A 150 10.25 3.55 -3.13
N LEU A 151 11.07 3.52 -2.09
CA LEU A 151 12.11 4.51 -1.85
C LEU A 151 13.43 3.82 -1.50
N VAL A 152 14.53 4.29 -2.10
CA VAL A 152 15.89 3.85 -1.74
C VAL A 152 16.13 4.07 -0.25
N ARG A 153 16.49 2.99 0.45
CA ARG A 153 16.70 2.97 1.92
C ARG A 153 15.49 3.47 2.71
N GLY A 154 14.28 3.31 2.18
CA GLY A 154 13.07 3.93 2.72
C GLY A 154 12.76 3.59 4.19
N ALA A 155 13.10 2.36 4.62
CA ALA A 155 12.87 1.90 6.00
C ALA A 155 13.66 2.69 7.06
N GLU A 156 14.79 3.29 6.69
CA GLU A 156 15.64 4.09 7.60
C GLU A 156 15.26 5.58 7.60
N ARG A 157 14.30 5.97 6.75
CA ARG A 157 13.99 7.38 6.44
C ARG A 157 12.64 7.84 6.96
N HIS A 158 11.96 7.04 7.77
CA HIS A 158 10.68 7.43 8.38
C HIS A 158 10.83 8.76 9.16
N GLY A 159 9.84 9.64 9.02
CA GLY A 159 9.82 10.99 9.58
C GLY A 159 10.54 12.05 8.73
N GLN A 160 11.31 11.66 7.71
CA GLN A 160 11.90 12.62 6.79
C GLN A 160 10.86 13.18 5.81
N ILE A 161 11.01 14.46 5.47
CA ILE A 161 10.21 15.13 4.45
C ILE A 161 10.95 15.07 3.13
N ILE A 162 10.25 14.72 2.06
CA ILE A 162 10.77 14.65 0.69
C ILE A 162 9.80 15.30 -0.29
N ARG A 163 10.21 15.40 -1.56
CA ARG A 163 9.37 15.93 -2.64
C ARG A 163 8.85 14.80 -3.51
N SER A 164 7.54 14.74 -3.68
CA SER A 164 6.87 13.93 -4.71
C SER A 164 6.66 14.81 -5.93
N MET A 165 7.18 14.41 -7.09
CA MET A 165 7.16 15.19 -8.32
C MET A 165 6.48 14.42 -9.44
N ASN A 166 5.48 15.02 -10.08
CA ASN A 166 4.90 14.56 -11.34
C ASN A 166 5.16 15.63 -12.42
N PRO A 167 6.31 15.58 -13.12
CA PRO A 167 6.65 16.55 -14.14
C PRO A 167 5.71 16.53 -15.35
N LEU A 168 5.08 15.39 -15.64
CA LEU A 168 4.15 15.24 -16.76
C LEU A 168 2.89 16.09 -16.58
N GLU A 169 2.42 16.21 -15.34
CA GLU A 169 1.26 17.04 -14.99
C GLU A 169 1.65 18.40 -14.39
N GLY A 170 2.95 18.68 -14.23
CA GLY A 170 3.45 19.89 -13.56
C GLY A 170 3.05 19.98 -12.08
N ARG A 171 2.83 18.85 -11.42
CA ARG A 171 2.38 18.78 -10.02
C ARG A 171 3.50 18.35 -9.09
N SER A 172 3.46 18.85 -7.86
CA SER A 172 4.36 18.41 -6.80
C SER A 172 3.69 18.50 -5.43
N ALA A 173 4.20 17.72 -4.49
CA ALA A 173 3.78 17.75 -3.09
C ALA A 173 4.98 17.52 -2.18
N ARG A 174 4.94 18.13 -0.98
CA ARG A 174 5.79 17.70 0.13
C ARG A 174 5.14 16.51 0.80
N VAL A 175 5.90 15.45 1.01
CA VAL A 175 5.40 14.24 1.66
C VAL A 175 6.34 13.82 2.79
N GLU A 176 5.77 13.38 3.90
CA GLU A 176 6.50 12.72 4.97
C GLU A 176 6.55 11.22 4.69
N ILE A 177 7.74 10.64 4.81
CA ILE A 177 7.95 9.19 4.73
C ILE A 177 7.49 8.58 6.06
N CYS A 178 6.64 7.57 6.01
CA CYS A 178 6.14 6.88 7.19
C CYS A 178 6.01 5.37 6.94
N SER A 179 5.56 4.64 7.96
CA SER A 179 5.19 3.23 7.81
C SER A 179 4.17 3.06 6.67
N PRO A 180 4.27 2.02 5.83
CA PRO A 180 3.24 1.72 4.83
C PRO A 180 1.90 1.34 5.48
N HIS A 181 1.90 0.96 6.76
CA HIS A 181 0.70 0.71 7.56
C HIS A 181 0.34 2.02 8.28
N PHE A 182 -0.65 2.74 7.76
CA PHE A 182 -1.07 4.03 8.29
C PHE A 182 -2.06 3.89 9.44
N ILE A 183 -2.91 2.85 9.41
CA ILE A 183 -3.95 2.59 10.40
C ILE A 183 -3.73 1.23 11.04
N ASP A 184 -3.79 1.20 12.37
CA ASP A 184 -3.74 -0.02 13.18
C ASP A 184 -2.58 -0.97 12.78
N PRO A 185 -1.31 -0.54 12.90
CA PRO A 185 -0.17 -1.35 12.48
C PRO A 185 -0.06 -2.68 13.23
N GLU A 186 -0.61 -2.75 14.45
CA GLU A 186 -0.62 -3.97 15.28
C GLU A 186 -1.75 -4.96 14.90
N GLY A 187 -2.72 -4.51 14.09
CA GLY A 187 -3.79 -5.35 13.56
C GLY A 187 -4.82 -5.76 14.60
N GLU A 188 -5.10 -4.91 15.59
CA GLU A 188 -6.06 -5.18 16.66
C GLU A 188 -7.50 -5.20 16.11
N ARG A 189 -7.84 -4.34 15.15
CA ARG A 189 -9.20 -4.23 14.57
C ARG A 189 -9.64 -5.45 13.77
N LEU A 190 -8.71 -6.33 13.39
CA LEU A 190 -9.03 -7.61 12.74
C LEU A 190 -9.62 -8.62 13.72
N ARG A 191 -9.40 -8.44 15.03
CA ARG A 191 -9.66 -9.45 16.06
C ARG A 191 -11.03 -9.29 16.70
N ASP A 192 -11.48 -8.05 16.85
CA ASP A 192 -12.66 -7.66 17.62
C ASP A 192 -13.80 -7.17 16.72
#